data_AF-A0A212DI20-F1
#
_entry.id   AF-A0A212DI20-F1
#
_cell.length_a   1.000
_cell.length_b   1.000
_cell.length_c   1.000
_cell.angle_alpha   90.00
_cell.angle_beta   90.00
_cell.angle_gamma   90.00
#
_symmetry.space_group_name_H-M   'P 1'
#
loop_
_entity.id
_entity.type
_entity.pdbx_description
1 polymer ?
#
loop_
_entity_poly.entity_id
_entity_poly.type
_entity_poly.pdbx_seq_one_letter_code
_entity_poly.pdbx_strand_id
1 'polypeptide(L)'
;CLPGKDASSPGIPGPSTPSPRITFQVIVWQVLVYHVSIHDIISNSISLSPAAGLLLGITLPKFTWRESQKRLPLIGCVLLLIALVVSLIILFYFWRGHTGVNYKEPRESCPSHAVRCDGVEDCKLKSDELGCVRFDWDKSLLKVYSGSSHQWLPVCSDSWNDSYSKKTCQQLGFESAYWTTKVADRKVDSSFSVSEFNSTIQESTYTSDCPSQQYVSLQCSRKKTLFLTDYCGLRAMTGRIVGGALAPESKWPWQVSLQFSRTHICGGTLIDAQWILTAAHCFFITREKILEGWKVYVGTNDLHHLPESASVAQIIINSNYSDDQDDYDIALMRLSKPLTLSAHVHPACLPMHGQTFGLNEICWITGFGKTKETDGERQMLD
;
A
#
# COMPACT_ATOMS: atom_id res chain seq x y z
N CYS A 1 6.47 12.67 -13.04
CA CYS A 1 7.77 12.49 -13.70
C CYS A 1 8.70 11.90 -12.66
N LEU A 2 9.01 10.60 -12.77
CA LEU A 2 9.98 9.95 -11.87
C LEU A 2 11.38 10.34 -12.36
N PRO A 3 12.34 10.64 -11.47
CA PRO A 3 13.71 10.89 -11.90
C PRO A 3 14.26 9.62 -12.54
N GLY A 4 14.55 9.70 -13.84
CA GLY A 4 15.31 8.67 -14.54
C GLY A 4 16.70 8.60 -13.92
N LYS A 5 17.13 7.39 -13.53
CA LYS A 5 18.53 7.12 -13.20
C LYS A 5 19.36 7.49 -14.42
N ASP A 6 20.22 8.49 -14.27
CA ASP A 6 21.23 8.85 -15.27
C ASP A 6 22.13 7.64 -15.55
N ALA A 7 21.97 7.07 -16.75
CA ALA A 7 22.93 6.15 -17.33
C ALA A 7 24.15 6.96 -17.79
N SER A 8 25.23 6.92 -17.01
CA SER A 8 26.53 7.42 -17.43
C SER A 8 27.30 6.35 -18.22
N SER A 9 27.30 6.53 -19.55
CA SER A 9 28.28 6.23 -20.62
C SER A 9 29.27 5.02 -20.57
N PRO A 10 29.69 4.52 -21.76
CA PRO A 10 30.27 3.18 -21.94
C PRO A 10 31.81 3.16 -21.84
N GLY A 11 32.35 2.14 -21.17
CA GLY A 11 33.77 1.79 -21.17
C GLY A 11 34.01 0.37 -21.72
N ILE A 12 34.86 0.26 -22.74
CA ILE A 12 35.27 -0.95 -23.46
C ILE A 12 36.11 -1.89 -22.56
N PRO A 13 36.09 -3.24 -22.76
CA PRO A 13 36.59 -4.21 -21.78
C PRO A 13 38.08 -4.53 -21.94
N GLY A 14 38.78 -4.68 -20.81
CA GLY A 14 40.16 -5.19 -20.70
C GLY A 14 40.23 -6.40 -19.74
N PRO A 15 41.24 -7.28 -19.88
CA PRO A 15 41.10 -8.70 -19.57
C PRO A 15 41.32 -9.07 -18.10
N SER A 16 40.68 -10.19 -17.76
CA SER A 16 40.70 -10.94 -16.51
C SER A 16 42.09 -11.29 -15.97
N THR A 17 42.31 -10.97 -14.69
CA THR A 17 43.15 -11.78 -13.77
C THR A 17 42.48 -11.87 -12.40
N PRO A 18 42.47 -13.04 -11.74
CA PRO A 18 41.62 -13.31 -10.57
C PRO A 18 42.34 -13.11 -9.23
N SER A 19 41.52 -12.94 -8.18
CA SER A 19 41.77 -13.19 -6.73
C SER A 19 41.85 -11.93 -5.85
N PRO A 20 41.44 -11.97 -4.55
CA PRO A 20 41.09 -13.14 -3.75
C PRO A 20 39.62 -13.20 -3.32
N ARG A 21 39.15 -14.44 -3.13
CA ARG A 21 37.91 -14.75 -2.41
C ARG A 21 38.00 -14.17 -1.00
N ILE A 22 37.20 -13.16 -0.69
CA ILE A 22 36.85 -12.84 0.69
C ILE A 22 35.69 -13.77 1.05
N THR A 23 36.06 -14.94 1.56
CA THR A 23 35.13 -15.86 2.21
C THR A 23 34.64 -15.18 3.48
N PHE A 24 33.44 -14.58 3.47
CA PHE A 24 32.75 -14.31 4.71
C PHE A 24 32.39 -15.67 5.33
N GLN A 25 33.15 -16.06 6.35
CA GLN A 25 32.71 -17.05 7.31
C GLN A 25 31.43 -16.50 7.96
N VAL A 26 30.29 -16.94 7.45
CA VAL A 26 29.06 -16.88 8.22
C VAL A 26 29.27 -17.83 9.39
N ILE A 27 29.45 -17.26 10.59
CA ILE A 27 29.31 -18.01 11.83
C ILE A 27 27.82 -18.37 11.91
N VAL A 28 27.48 -19.53 11.34
CA VAL A 28 26.20 -20.18 11.55
C VAL A 28 26.21 -20.65 13.01
N TRP A 29 25.50 -19.95 13.88
CA TRP A 29 25.02 -20.57 15.10
C TRP A 29 23.99 -21.62 14.69
N GLN A 30 24.46 -22.85 14.48
CA GLN A 30 23.60 -24.02 14.47
C GLN A 30 22.97 -24.13 15.86
N VAL A 31 21.69 -23.78 15.95
CA VAL A 31 20.85 -24.28 17.04
C VAL A 31 20.68 -25.77 16.78
N LEU A 32 21.50 -26.58 17.43
CA LEU A 32 21.28 -28.02 17.56
C LEU A 32 19.98 -28.21 18.33
N VAL A 33 18.89 -28.42 17.59
CA VAL A 33 17.64 -28.97 18.13
C VAL A 33 17.93 -30.44 18.46
N TYR A 34 18.27 -30.71 19.72
CA TYR A 34 18.22 -32.06 20.24
C TYR A 34 16.76 -32.48 20.38
N HIS A 35 16.28 -33.26 19.41
CA HIS A 35 15.10 -34.10 19.57
C HIS A 35 15.48 -35.25 20.52
N VAL A 36 15.25 -35.08 21.83
CA VAL A 36 15.21 -36.22 22.76
C VAL A 36 13.78 -36.74 22.75
N SER A 37 13.58 -37.81 21.98
CA SER A 37 12.36 -38.62 22.01
C SER A 37 12.29 -39.32 23.37
N ILE A 38 11.25 -39.00 24.15
CA ILE A 38 10.93 -39.69 25.40
C ILE A 38 10.32 -41.05 25.02
N HIS A 39 11.16 -42.02 24.68
CA HIS A 39 10.75 -43.43 24.62
C HIS A 39 11.88 -44.47 24.77
N ASP A 40 13.16 -44.07 24.90
CA ASP A 40 14.31 -44.99 24.93
C ASP A 40 15.13 -44.96 26.25
N ILE A 41 14.47 -44.80 27.41
CA ILE A 41 15.08 -45.09 28.72
C ILE A 41 14.21 -46.08 29.50
N ILE A 42 13.75 -47.13 28.82
CA ILE A 42 13.40 -48.42 29.43
C ILE A 42 13.73 -49.49 28.39
N SER A 43 14.49 -50.51 28.80
CA SER A 43 14.77 -51.77 28.08
C SER A 43 15.91 -51.80 27.05
N ASN A 44 17.13 -51.96 27.55
CA ASN A 44 18.13 -52.92 27.04
C ASN A 44 19.12 -53.10 28.21
N SER A 45 19.26 -54.22 28.88
CA SER A 45 19.25 -55.60 28.42
C SER A 45 19.19 -56.52 29.66
N ILE A 46 18.75 -57.76 29.47
CA ILE A 46 19.39 -59.00 29.93
C ILE A 46 18.33 -60.09 30.16
N SER A 47 18.48 -61.12 29.33
CA SER A 47 17.81 -62.41 29.30
C SER A 47 17.94 -63.15 30.65
N LEU A 48 16.86 -63.83 31.05
CA LEU A 48 16.84 -64.82 32.12
C LEU A 48 17.68 -66.05 31.75
N SER A 49 18.50 -66.52 32.70
CA SER A 49 18.73 -67.95 32.91
C SER A 49 19.01 -68.24 34.39
N PRO A 50 18.65 -69.43 34.92
CA PRO A 50 18.44 -69.64 36.34
C PRO A 50 19.61 -70.39 36.99
N ALA A 51 20.14 -69.91 38.11
CA ALA A 51 20.95 -70.74 39.00
C ALA A 51 21.03 -70.18 40.42
N ALA A 52 20.46 -70.95 41.34
CA ALA A 52 20.86 -71.21 42.73
C ALA A 52 21.77 -70.21 43.48
N GLY A 53 21.24 -69.75 44.63
CA GLY A 53 21.91 -69.83 45.93
C GLY A 53 23.05 -68.86 46.22
N LEU A 54 22.80 -67.90 47.11
CA LEU A 54 23.41 -67.78 48.45
C LEU A 54 23.22 -66.36 49.00
N LEU A 55 22.60 -66.30 50.18
CA LEU A 55 22.47 -65.12 51.02
C LEU A 55 23.85 -64.66 51.52
N LEU A 56 24.22 -63.42 51.23
CA LEU A 56 25.17 -62.66 52.04
C LEU A 56 24.74 -61.19 52.04
N GLY A 57 24.38 -60.71 53.23
CA GLY A 57 23.83 -59.38 53.45
C GLY A 57 24.83 -58.28 53.15
N ILE A 58 24.34 -57.24 52.46
CA ILE A 58 24.99 -55.94 52.36
C ILE A 58 23.93 -54.92 52.77
N THR A 59 24.14 -54.27 53.92
CA THR A 59 23.35 -53.15 54.41
C THR A 59 23.54 -51.94 53.50
N LEU A 60 22.47 -51.53 52.81
CA LEU A 60 22.40 -50.26 52.07
C LEU A 60 22.35 -49.06 53.05
N PRO A 61 23.06 -47.94 52.79
CA PRO A 61 23.00 -46.76 53.65
C PRO A 61 21.64 -46.07 53.54
N LYS A 62 21.13 -45.64 54.70
CA LYS A 62 19.87 -44.89 54.85
C LYS A 62 19.91 -43.60 54.01
N PHE A 63 19.07 -43.52 52.98
CA PHE A 63 18.78 -42.29 52.26
C PHE A 63 18.05 -41.32 53.20
N THR A 64 18.76 -40.34 53.74
CA THR A 64 18.20 -39.38 54.69
C THR A 64 17.33 -38.37 53.97
N TRP A 65 16.01 -38.56 54.11
CA TRP A 65 14.91 -37.71 53.63
C TRP A 65 15.12 -36.20 53.89
N ARG A 66 15.92 -35.82 54.90
CA ARG A 66 16.06 -34.45 55.44
C ARG A 66 16.77 -33.42 54.55
N GLU A 67 17.54 -33.85 53.55
CA GLU A 67 18.29 -32.92 52.66
C GLU A 67 17.46 -32.46 51.44
N SER A 68 16.43 -33.23 51.07
CA SER A 68 15.59 -32.95 49.90
C SER A 68 14.55 -31.83 50.15
N GLN A 69 14.13 -31.66 51.41
CA GLN A 69 13.09 -30.70 51.81
C GLN A 69 13.50 -29.23 51.65
N LYS A 70 14.82 -28.93 51.62
CA LYS A 70 15.34 -27.56 51.46
C LYS A 70 15.48 -27.11 50.01
N ARG A 71 15.47 -28.05 49.05
CA ARG A 71 15.59 -27.74 47.61
C ARG A 71 14.24 -27.59 46.91
N LEU A 72 13.17 -28.20 47.46
CA LEU A 72 11.79 -28.00 47.02
C LEU A 72 11.34 -26.53 46.92
N PRO A 73 11.56 -25.66 47.92
CA PRO A 73 11.18 -24.25 47.79
C PRO A 73 12.01 -23.50 46.73
N LEU A 74 13.25 -23.92 46.52
CA LEU A 74 14.17 -23.34 45.55
C LEU A 74 13.76 -23.71 44.11
N ILE A 75 13.39 -24.97 43.89
CA ILE A 75 12.81 -25.45 42.62
C ILE A 75 11.46 -24.75 42.36
N GLY A 76 10.63 -24.59 43.38
CA GLY A 76 9.38 -23.82 43.29
C GLY A 76 9.61 -22.36 42.85
N CYS A 77 10.59 -21.67 43.45
CA CYS A 77 10.94 -20.30 43.06
C CYS A 77 11.46 -20.21 41.61
N VAL A 78 12.27 -21.17 41.17
CA VAL A 78 12.79 -21.20 39.79
C VAL A 78 11.65 -21.44 38.79
N LEU A 79 10.73 -22.36 39.07
CA LEU A 79 9.57 -22.60 38.21
C LEU A 79 8.64 -21.38 38.13
N LEU A 80 8.46 -20.67 39.24
CA LEU A 80 7.63 -19.46 39.30
C LEU A 80 8.28 -18.30 38.51
N LEU A 81 9.61 -18.16 38.59
CA LEU A 81 10.36 -17.22 37.76
C LEU A 81 10.27 -17.57 36.27
N ILE A 82 10.40 -18.85 35.90
CA ILE A 82 10.24 -19.29 34.50
C ILE A 82 8.82 -18.99 34.02
N ALA A 83 7.79 -19.27 34.82
CA ALA A 83 6.41 -18.97 34.48
C ALA A 83 6.16 -17.47 34.31
N LEU A 84 6.75 -16.62 35.15
CA LEU A 84 6.68 -15.16 35.01
C LEU A 84 7.35 -14.68 33.73
N VAL A 85 8.55 -15.18 33.42
CA VAL A 85 9.27 -14.83 32.18
C VAL A 85 8.48 -15.29 30.95
N VAL A 86 7.95 -16.51 30.95
CA VAL A 86 7.11 -17.02 29.85
C VAL A 86 5.84 -16.18 29.71
N SER A 87 5.16 -15.83 30.80
CA SER A 87 4.00 -14.93 30.76
C SER A 87 4.34 -13.54 30.25
N LEU A 88 5.49 -12.98 30.62
CA LEU A 88 5.96 -11.70 30.09
C LEU A 88 6.30 -11.78 28.60
N ILE A 89 6.89 -12.89 28.15
CA ILE A 89 7.16 -13.15 26.74
C ILE A 89 5.85 -13.29 25.96
N ILE A 90 4.88 -14.04 26.48
CA ILE A 90 3.56 -14.19 25.87
C ILE A 90 2.82 -12.85 25.84
N LEU A 91 2.85 -12.07 26.92
CA LEU A 91 2.29 -10.72 26.97
C LEU A 91 2.98 -9.81 25.95
N PHE A 92 4.31 -9.87 25.82
CA PHE A 92 5.05 -9.13 24.82
C PHE A 92 4.64 -9.52 23.40
N TYR A 93 4.53 -10.82 23.10
CA TYR A 93 4.08 -11.30 21.79
C TYR A 93 2.60 -11.00 21.53
N PHE A 94 1.75 -11.01 22.56
CA PHE A 94 0.33 -10.68 22.48
C PHE A 94 0.12 -9.18 22.22
N TRP A 95 0.86 -8.32 22.94
CA TRP A 95 0.90 -6.88 22.70
C TRP A 95 1.49 -6.53 21.33
N ARG A 96 2.54 -7.24 20.90
CA ARG A 96 3.13 -7.09 19.56
C ARG A 96 2.25 -7.66 18.45
N GLY A 97 1.41 -8.65 18.76
CA GLY A 97 0.45 -9.23 17.82
C GLY A 97 -0.65 -8.25 17.42
N HIS A 98 -1.06 -7.36 18.33
CA HIS A 98 -2.03 -6.30 18.05
C HIS A 98 -1.46 -5.12 17.24
N THR A 99 -0.14 -5.04 17.05
CA THR A 99 0.52 -4.01 16.22
C THR A 99 0.94 -4.52 14.85
N GLY A 100 0.47 -5.70 14.46
CA GLY A 100 0.56 -6.21 13.09
C GLY A 100 -0.37 -5.47 12.15
N VAL A 101 -0.10 -4.19 11.90
CA VAL A 101 -0.75 -3.47 10.80
C VAL A 101 -0.34 -4.19 9.52
N ASN A 102 -1.27 -4.91 8.91
CA ASN A 102 -1.07 -5.51 7.60
C ASN A 102 -1.08 -4.38 6.57
N TYR A 103 0.09 -3.83 6.29
CA TYR A 103 0.28 -2.81 5.26
C TYR A 103 -0.06 -3.31 3.87
N LYS A 104 0.03 -4.62 3.64
CA LYS A 104 -0.15 -5.21 2.33
C LYS A 104 -1.62 -5.45 2.10
N GLU A 105 -2.15 -4.93 0.98
CA GLU A 105 -3.50 -5.30 0.55
C GLU A 105 -3.67 -6.82 0.62
N PRO A 106 -4.80 -7.32 1.13
CA PRO A 106 -5.05 -8.74 1.14
C PRO A 106 -4.91 -9.26 -0.30
N ARG A 107 -4.09 -10.30 -0.50
CA ARG A 107 -4.02 -10.95 -1.81
C ARG A 107 -5.40 -11.47 -2.14
N GLU A 108 -5.89 -11.02 -3.27
CA GLU A 108 -7.20 -11.38 -3.73
C GLU A 108 -7.25 -12.83 -4.19
N SER A 109 -8.42 -13.43 -4.06
CA SER A 109 -8.73 -14.77 -4.51
C SER A 109 -10.03 -14.72 -5.29
N CYS A 110 -9.93 -14.87 -6.61
CA CYS A 110 -11.07 -14.97 -7.52
C CYS A 110 -11.28 -16.43 -7.94
N PRO A 111 -12.53 -16.89 -8.06
CA PRO A 111 -12.85 -18.17 -8.70
C PRO A 111 -12.37 -18.20 -10.17
N SER A 112 -12.11 -19.40 -10.71
CA SER A 112 -11.67 -19.56 -12.10
C SER A 112 -12.71 -19.17 -13.16
N HIS A 113 -13.98 -19.02 -12.76
CA HIS A 113 -15.09 -18.62 -13.61
C HIS A 113 -15.47 -17.15 -13.45
N ALA A 114 -14.70 -16.38 -12.66
CA ALA A 114 -14.99 -14.96 -12.46
C ALA A 114 -14.91 -14.20 -13.78
N VAL A 115 -15.93 -13.43 -14.10
CA VAL A 115 -15.97 -12.60 -15.31
C VAL A 115 -15.72 -11.15 -14.91
N ARG A 116 -14.76 -10.51 -15.55
CA ARG A 116 -14.43 -9.13 -15.25
C ARG A 116 -15.50 -8.18 -15.82
N CYS A 117 -16.05 -7.32 -14.96
CA CYS A 117 -16.95 -6.22 -15.31
C CYS A 117 -18.29 -6.69 -15.90
N ASP A 118 -18.87 -7.75 -15.35
CA ASP A 118 -20.21 -8.21 -15.70
C ASP A 118 -21.30 -7.72 -14.71
N GLY A 119 -20.89 -7.00 -13.66
CA GLY A 119 -21.76 -6.48 -12.63
C GLY A 119 -22.04 -7.47 -11.50
N VAL A 120 -21.42 -8.65 -11.50
CA VAL A 120 -21.57 -9.68 -10.47
C VAL A 120 -20.30 -9.71 -9.62
N GLU A 121 -20.45 -9.76 -8.29
CA GLU A 121 -19.30 -9.85 -7.38
C GLU A 121 -18.86 -11.32 -7.23
N ASP A 122 -17.98 -11.79 -8.10
CA ASP A 122 -17.40 -13.14 -8.06
C ASP A 122 -16.18 -13.20 -7.12
N CYS A 123 -15.38 -12.13 -7.09
CA CYS A 123 -14.18 -12.07 -6.26
C CYS A 123 -14.47 -11.60 -4.83
N LYS A 124 -13.73 -12.14 -3.84
CA LYS A 124 -13.90 -11.77 -2.41
C LYS A 124 -13.70 -10.27 -2.12
N LEU A 125 -12.84 -9.61 -2.88
CA LEU A 125 -12.56 -8.17 -2.76
C LEU A 125 -13.18 -7.35 -3.90
N LYS A 126 -14.05 -7.98 -4.70
CA LYS A 126 -14.77 -7.37 -5.82
C LYS A 126 -13.88 -6.82 -6.95
N SER A 127 -12.62 -7.25 -7.11
CA SER A 127 -11.75 -6.64 -8.13
C SER A 127 -12.19 -6.86 -9.56
N ASP A 128 -12.92 -7.94 -9.81
CA ASP A 128 -13.61 -8.22 -11.06
C ASP A 128 -14.50 -7.05 -11.46
N GLU A 129 -15.09 -6.36 -10.47
CA GLU A 129 -15.97 -5.21 -10.66
C GLU A 129 -15.30 -3.84 -10.41
N LEU A 130 -14.01 -3.82 -10.08
CA LEU A 130 -13.25 -2.58 -9.89
C LEU A 130 -12.59 -2.13 -11.19
N GLY A 131 -12.61 -0.81 -11.43
CA GLY A 131 -11.93 -0.21 -12.57
C GLY A 131 -12.52 -0.63 -13.93
N CYS A 132 -13.82 -0.90 -13.97
CA CYS A 132 -14.56 -1.30 -15.18
C CYS A 132 -15.00 -0.15 -16.07
N VAL A 133 -14.90 1.08 -15.56
CA VAL A 133 -15.37 2.29 -16.21
C VAL A 133 -14.20 3.26 -16.31
N ARG A 134 -14.00 3.85 -17.48
CA ARG A 134 -12.95 4.85 -17.71
C ARG A 134 -13.40 5.93 -18.68
N PHE A 135 -12.60 6.98 -18.74
CA PHE A 135 -12.72 8.06 -19.72
C PHE A 135 -11.48 8.10 -20.60
N ASP A 136 -11.66 8.35 -21.89
CA ASP A 136 -10.55 8.74 -22.75
C ASP A 136 -10.06 10.16 -22.37
N TRP A 137 -8.75 10.38 -22.48
CA TRP A 137 -8.12 11.62 -22.02
C TRP A 137 -8.46 12.85 -22.88
N ASP A 138 -8.80 12.67 -24.15
CA ASP A 138 -8.97 13.75 -25.14
C ASP A 138 -10.37 14.34 -25.10
N LYS A 139 -11.40 13.49 -25.09
CA LYS A 139 -12.81 13.87 -25.23
C LYS A 139 -13.67 13.45 -24.05
N SER A 140 -13.06 12.94 -22.97
CA SER A 140 -13.80 12.38 -21.82
C SER A 140 -14.84 11.32 -22.24
N LEU A 141 -14.51 10.54 -23.29
CA LEU A 141 -15.39 9.53 -23.85
C LEU A 141 -15.57 8.38 -22.85
N LEU A 142 -16.81 8.12 -22.44
CA LEU A 142 -17.15 7.07 -21.48
C LEU A 142 -16.99 5.70 -22.13
N LYS A 143 -16.15 4.85 -21.52
CA LYS A 143 -15.94 3.46 -21.93
C LYS A 143 -16.14 2.50 -20.76
N VAL A 144 -16.77 1.37 -21.06
CA VAL A 144 -16.96 0.26 -20.12
C VAL A 144 -16.18 -0.95 -20.66
N TYR A 145 -15.53 -1.68 -19.77
CA TYR A 145 -14.81 -2.89 -20.14
C TYR A 145 -15.79 -4.05 -20.35
N SER A 146 -15.65 -4.75 -21.48
CA SER A 146 -16.42 -5.94 -21.81
C SER A 146 -15.60 -7.18 -21.42
N GLY A 147 -16.05 -7.91 -20.40
CA GLY A 147 -15.44 -9.19 -20.01
C GLY A 147 -15.50 -10.25 -21.11
N SER A 148 -16.55 -10.26 -21.92
CA SER A 148 -16.73 -11.23 -23.02
C SER A 148 -15.80 -10.96 -24.21
N SER A 149 -15.73 -9.71 -24.67
CA SER A 149 -14.91 -9.34 -25.84
C SER A 149 -13.47 -8.95 -25.48
N HIS A 150 -13.15 -8.79 -24.19
CA HIS A 150 -11.85 -8.32 -23.69
C HIS A 150 -11.45 -6.95 -24.24
N GLN A 151 -12.44 -6.09 -24.49
CA GLN A 151 -12.26 -4.77 -25.09
C GLN A 151 -12.99 -3.69 -24.30
N TRP A 152 -12.49 -2.46 -24.45
CA TRP A 152 -13.14 -1.28 -23.92
C TRP A 152 -14.08 -0.70 -24.97
N LEU A 153 -15.37 -0.77 -24.72
CA LEU A 153 -16.39 -0.32 -25.66
C LEU A 153 -16.99 1.01 -25.19
N PRO A 154 -17.25 1.96 -26.11
CA PRO A 154 -17.92 3.19 -25.77
C PRO A 154 -19.42 2.96 -25.56
N VAL A 155 -20.04 3.84 -24.77
CA VAL A 155 -21.48 3.79 -24.52
C VAL A 155 -22.22 4.63 -25.56
N CYS A 156 -23.19 4.01 -26.24
CA CYS A 156 -24.02 4.65 -27.25
C CYS A 156 -24.93 5.72 -26.64
N SER A 157 -25.04 6.86 -27.32
CA SER A 157 -25.84 7.98 -26.83
C SER A 157 -27.34 7.87 -27.11
N ASP A 158 -27.77 6.86 -27.87
CA ASP A 158 -29.16 6.70 -28.32
C ASP A 158 -30.10 6.31 -27.19
N SER A 159 -29.68 5.42 -26.29
CA SER A 159 -30.44 5.02 -25.10
C SER A 159 -29.99 5.74 -23.83
N TRP A 160 -29.16 6.77 -23.93
CA TRP A 160 -28.59 7.47 -22.77
C TRP A 160 -29.42 8.67 -22.32
N ASN A 161 -29.50 8.90 -21.00
CA ASN A 161 -30.18 10.05 -20.42
C ASN A 161 -29.43 10.63 -19.21
N ASP A 162 -29.84 11.82 -18.76
CA ASP A 162 -29.18 12.55 -17.66
C ASP A 162 -29.21 11.81 -16.32
N SER A 163 -30.23 10.96 -16.09
CA SER A 163 -30.30 10.11 -14.90
C SER A 163 -29.14 9.11 -14.88
N TYR A 164 -28.84 8.51 -16.03
CA TYR A 164 -27.70 7.59 -16.18
C TYR A 164 -26.37 8.32 -16.02
N SER A 165 -26.23 9.54 -16.54
CA SER A 165 -25.06 10.39 -16.28
C SER A 165 -24.83 10.59 -14.78
N LYS A 166 -25.88 10.95 -14.03
CA LYS A 166 -25.79 11.15 -12.58
C LYS A 166 -25.41 9.87 -11.84
N LYS A 167 -26.09 8.76 -12.11
CA LYS A 167 -25.82 7.46 -11.47
C LYS A 167 -24.41 6.94 -11.77
N THR A 168 -23.95 7.10 -13.02
CA THR A 168 -22.59 6.70 -13.42
C THR A 168 -21.53 7.50 -12.66
N CYS A 169 -21.69 8.82 -12.56
CA CYS A 169 -20.79 9.65 -11.76
C CYS A 169 -20.83 9.28 -10.27
N GLN A 170 -22.01 8.96 -9.72
CA GLN A 170 -22.16 8.51 -8.33
C GLN A 170 -21.45 7.18 -8.07
N GLN A 171 -21.56 6.23 -8.99
CA GLN A 171 -20.82 4.97 -8.93
C GLN A 171 -19.30 5.20 -8.91
N LEU A 172 -18.82 6.20 -9.66
CA LEU A 172 -17.41 6.59 -9.70
C LEU A 172 -16.95 7.41 -8.48
N GLY A 173 -17.83 7.66 -7.50
CA GLY A 173 -17.52 8.41 -6.27
C GLY A 173 -17.65 9.93 -6.39
N PHE A 174 -18.31 10.43 -7.43
CA PHE A 174 -18.66 11.85 -7.58
C PHE A 174 -20.11 12.11 -7.11
N GLU A 175 -20.48 13.37 -6.85
CA GLU A 175 -21.85 13.67 -6.40
C GLU A 175 -22.87 13.64 -7.56
N SER A 176 -22.46 14.15 -8.72
CA SER A 176 -23.32 14.26 -9.90
C SER A 176 -22.50 14.43 -11.20
N ALA A 177 -23.19 14.29 -12.34
CA ALA A 177 -22.67 14.74 -13.63
C ALA A 177 -22.69 16.28 -13.71
N TYR A 178 -21.57 16.85 -14.16
CA TYR A 178 -21.41 18.27 -14.45
C TYR A 178 -21.86 18.59 -15.88
N TRP A 179 -21.36 17.80 -16.83
CA TRP A 179 -21.63 17.99 -18.25
C TRP A 179 -21.72 16.64 -18.97
N THR A 180 -22.74 16.49 -19.82
CA THR A 180 -22.90 15.33 -20.70
C THR A 180 -23.03 15.83 -22.14
N THR A 181 -22.27 15.25 -23.05
CA THR A 181 -22.34 15.58 -24.48
C THR A 181 -22.15 14.34 -25.34
N LYS A 182 -22.30 14.51 -26.66
CA LYS A 182 -22.23 13.44 -27.64
C LYS A 182 -21.01 13.64 -28.54
N VAL A 183 -20.22 12.59 -28.70
CA VAL A 183 -19.02 12.58 -29.52
C VAL A 183 -19.23 11.60 -30.66
N ALA A 184 -19.05 12.07 -31.91
CA ALA A 184 -19.07 11.18 -33.06
C ALA A 184 -17.74 10.42 -33.18
N ASP A 185 -17.80 9.10 -33.34
CA ASP A 185 -16.65 8.28 -33.70
C ASP A 185 -17.06 7.24 -34.74
N ARG A 186 -16.42 7.28 -35.92
CA ARG A 186 -16.78 6.40 -37.05
C ARG A 186 -15.98 5.11 -37.09
N LYS A 187 -15.02 4.93 -36.17
CA LYS A 187 -14.07 3.80 -36.15
C LYS A 187 -14.47 2.70 -35.16
N VAL A 188 -15.67 2.77 -34.61
CA VAL A 188 -16.12 1.88 -33.54
C VAL A 188 -17.12 0.89 -34.12
N ASP A 189 -16.72 -0.39 -34.14
CA ASP A 189 -17.52 -1.48 -34.69
C ASP A 189 -18.52 -2.06 -33.68
N SER A 190 -18.33 -1.82 -32.38
CA SER A 190 -19.21 -2.34 -31.32
C SER A 190 -19.29 -1.36 -30.17
N SER A 191 -20.46 -1.28 -29.54
CA SER A 191 -20.75 -0.35 -28.46
C SER A 191 -21.59 -0.99 -27.37
N PHE A 192 -21.77 -0.28 -26.27
CA PHE A 192 -22.74 -0.64 -25.24
C PHE A 192 -23.97 0.24 -25.31
N SER A 193 -25.14 -0.37 -25.24
CA SER A 193 -26.38 0.33 -24.93
C SER A 193 -26.79 0.03 -23.50
N VAL A 194 -27.48 0.99 -22.89
CA VAL A 194 -28.06 0.84 -21.55
C VAL A 194 -29.55 0.58 -21.67
N SER A 195 -30.07 -0.39 -20.93
CA SER A 195 -31.51 -0.68 -20.84
C SER A 195 -32.13 -0.07 -19.58
N GLU A 196 -31.88 -0.68 -18.42
CA GLU A 196 -32.42 -0.28 -17.12
C GLU A 196 -31.30 -0.17 -16.09
N PHE A 197 -30.84 1.06 -15.86
CA PHE A 197 -29.77 1.30 -14.90
C PHE A 197 -30.26 1.21 -13.45
N ASN A 198 -30.09 0.04 -12.83
CA ASN A 198 -30.48 -0.24 -11.46
C ASN A 198 -29.36 0.05 -10.45
N SER A 199 -28.24 -0.66 -10.59
CA SER A 199 -27.15 -0.79 -9.61
C SER A 199 -25.83 -0.19 -10.13
N THR A 200 -25.17 -0.90 -11.06
CA THR A 200 -23.92 -0.50 -11.73
C THR A 200 -24.13 -0.40 -13.23
N ILE A 201 -23.32 0.44 -13.89
CA ILE A 201 -23.37 0.56 -15.34
C ILE A 201 -22.97 -0.76 -16.01
N GLN A 202 -22.03 -1.52 -15.44
CA GLN A 202 -21.58 -2.82 -15.97
C GLN A 202 -22.74 -3.81 -16.11
N GLU A 203 -23.53 -3.97 -15.04
CA GLU A 203 -24.70 -4.87 -15.02
C GLU A 203 -25.77 -4.42 -16.03
N SER A 204 -25.87 -3.11 -16.25
CA SER A 204 -26.97 -2.50 -17.02
C SER A 204 -26.63 -2.32 -18.51
N THR A 205 -25.41 -2.67 -18.93
CA THR A 205 -24.94 -2.54 -20.31
C THR A 205 -25.02 -3.87 -21.07
N TYR A 206 -25.44 -3.80 -22.33
CA TYR A 206 -25.41 -4.94 -23.25
C TYR A 206 -24.81 -4.52 -24.59
N THR A 207 -24.05 -5.43 -25.20
CA THR A 207 -23.38 -5.16 -26.47
C THR A 207 -24.41 -4.88 -27.56
N SER A 208 -24.27 -3.76 -28.25
CA SER A 208 -25.13 -3.36 -29.36
C SER A 208 -24.36 -2.55 -30.39
N ASP A 209 -24.96 -2.38 -31.55
CA ASP A 209 -24.55 -1.34 -32.49
C ASP A 209 -25.10 0.02 -32.04
N CYS A 210 -24.46 1.10 -32.49
CA CYS A 210 -24.91 2.48 -32.26
C CYS A 210 -25.25 3.14 -33.60
N PRO A 211 -26.51 3.08 -34.07
CA PRO A 211 -26.90 3.59 -35.38
C PRO A 211 -26.55 5.06 -35.62
N SER A 212 -26.59 5.89 -34.57
CA SER A 212 -26.21 7.30 -34.67
C SER A 212 -24.70 7.55 -34.81
N GLN A 213 -23.87 6.55 -34.50
CA GLN A 213 -22.41 6.68 -34.33
C GLN A 213 -22.01 7.82 -33.37
N GLN A 214 -22.88 8.11 -32.39
CA GLN A 214 -22.67 9.11 -31.35
C GLN A 214 -22.57 8.43 -29.98
N TYR A 215 -21.50 8.74 -29.27
CA TYR A 215 -21.18 8.14 -27.98
C TYR A 215 -21.15 9.16 -26.86
N VAL A 216 -21.32 8.68 -25.64
CA VAL A 216 -21.44 9.54 -24.44
C VAL A 216 -20.08 10.05 -24.00
N SER A 217 -19.92 11.37 -23.96
CA SER A 217 -18.85 12.06 -23.24
C SER A 217 -19.42 12.60 -21.94
N LEU A 218 -18.78 12.27 -20.82
CA LEU A 218 -19.28 12.58 -19.48
C LEU A 218 -18.18 13.19 -18.62
N GLN A 219 -18.53 14.28 -17.92
CA GLN A 219 -17.69 14.92 -16.92
C GLN A 219 -18.42 14.94 -15.59
N CYS A 220 -17.77 14.44 -14.55
CA CYS A 220 -18.33 14.33 -13.20
C CYS A 220 -17.82 15.44 -12.28
N SER A 221 -18.64 15.85 -11.31
CA SER A 221 -18.30 16.86 -10.30
C SER A 221 -18.61 16.36 -8.89
N ARG A 222 -17.85 16.82 -7.91
CA ARG A 222 -18.02 16.45 -6.50
C ARG A 222 -18.99 17.36 -5.75
N LYS A 223 -19.28 18.56 -6.24
CA LYS A 223 -20.30 19.49 -5.76
C LYS A 223 -20.91 20.35 -6.86
N LYS A 224 -22.22 20.60 -6.75
CA LYS A 224 -22.91 21.67 -7.47
C LYS A 224 -22.67 23.02 -6.78
N THR A 225 -21.42 23.44 -6.60
CA THR A 225 -21.13 24.76 -6.00
C THR A 225 -20.07 25.53 -6.77
N LEU A 226 -20.33 26.81 -6.95
CA LEU A 226 -19.54 27.83 -7.66
C LEU A 226 -18.25 28.21 -6.89
N PHE A 227 -17.55 27.27 -6.26
CA PHE A 227 -16.34 27.54 -5.46
C PHE A 227 -15.15 26.73 -5.98
N LEU A 228 -13.97 27.36 -5.97
CA LEU A 228 -12.68 26.81 -6.44
C LEU A 228 -12.21 25.53 -5.71
N THR A 229 -12.94 25.07 -4.70
CA THR A 229 -12.60 23.93 -3.84
C THR A 229 -12.88 22.56 -4.46
N ASP A 230 -13.53 22.48 -5.63
CA ASP A 230 -14.04 21.21 -6.19
C ASP A 230 -13.18 20.60 -7.32
N TYR A 231 -12.18 21.35 -7.79
CA TYR A 231 -11.27 20.92 -8.85
C TYR A 231 -10.00 20.32 -8.25
N CYS A 232 -9.23 19.58 -9.03
CA CYS A 232 -7.86 19.18 -8.66
C CYS A 232 -6.84 20.02 -9.46
N GLY A 233 -5.57 20.00 -9.06
CA GLY A 233 -4.48 20.58 -9.86
C GLY A 233 -4.44 22.11 -9.90
N LEU A 234 -5.26 22.80 -9.10
CA LEU A 234 -5.20 24.25 -8.95
C LEU A 234 -4.00 24.66 -8.10
N ARG A 235 -3.14 25.50 -8.66
CA ARG A 235 -2.00 26.09 -7.96
C ARG A 235 -2.03 27.61 -8.02
N ALA A 236 -1.57 28.27 -6.97
CA ALA A 236 -1.31 29.70 -7.00
C ALA A 236 -0.12 29.97 -7.96
N MET A 237 -0.37 30.66 -9.06
CA MET A 237 0.68 31.05 -10.02
C MET A 237 1.37 32.33 -9.52
N THR A 238 2.34 32.20 -8.63
CA THR A 238 3.20 33.32 -8.20
C THR A 238 4.63 33.11 -8.74
N GLY A 239 4.98 33.89 -9.78
CA GLY A 239 6.37 34.10 -10.23
C GLY A 239 7.10 32.91 -10.89
N ARG A 240 7.87 33.20 -11.95
CA ARG A 240 8.80 32.26 -12.59
C ARG A 240 10.13 32.30 -11.83
N ILE A 241 10.59 31.16 -11.30
CA ILE A 241 11.94 31.01 -10.75
C ILE A 241 12.57 29.74 -11.37
N VAL A 242 13.87 29.82 -11.68
CA VAL A 242 14.68 28.79 -12.35
C VAL A 242 15.86 28.48 -11.43
N GLY A 243 16.16 27.20 -11.17
CA GLY A 243 17.39 26.77 -10.50
C GLY A 243 17.29 26.26 -9.06
N GLY A 244 16.16 25.66 -8.64
CA GLY A 244 15.97 25.10 -7.30
C GLY A 244 15.98 26.19 -6.24
N ALA A 245 14.83 26.81 -6.03
CA ALA A 245 14.67 27.87 -5.03
C ALA A 245 13.60 27.47 -4.00
N LEU A 246 13.58 28.21 -2.90
CA LEU A 246 12.50 28.15 -1.92
C LEU A 246 11.14 28.26 -2.63
N ALA A 247 10.30 27.23 -2.49
CA ALA A 247 8.95 27.27 -3.04
C ALA A 247 8.14 28.33 -2.27
N PRO A 248 7.55 29.33 -2.96
CA PRO A 248 6.60 30.25 -2.35
C PRO A 248 5.50 29.50 -1.64
N GLU A 249 5.03 30.06 -0.53
CA GLU A 249 3.91 29.53 0.22
C GLU A 249 2.71 29.29 -0.73
N SER A 250 2.06 28.13 -0.61
CA SER A 250 0.91 27.71 -1.44
C SER A 250 1.16 27.44 -2.92
N LYS A 251 2.40 27.46 -3.42
CA LYS A 251 2.66 27.14 -4.83
C LYS A 251 2.28 25.71 -5.19
N TRP A 252 2.37 24.80 -4.22
CA TRP A 252 2.14 23.37 -4.39
C TRP A 252 1.24 22.84 -3.26
N PRO A 253 -0.06 23.15 -3.29
CA PRO A 253 -0.97 22.93 -2.15
C PRO A 253 -1.26 21.44 -1.88
N TRP A 254 -0.86 20.55 -2.78
CA TRP A 254 -0.93 19.10 -2.61
C TRP A 254 0.34 18.49 -2.01
N GLN A 255 1.40 19.26 -1.81
CA GLN A 255 2.62 18.71 -1.20
C GLN A 255 2.36 18.31 0.24
N VAL A 256 2.76 17.08 0.57
CA VAL A 256 2.63 16.51 1.90
C VAL A 256 4.01 16.19 2.48
N SER A 257 4.15 16.40 3.79
CA SER A 257 5.25 15.89 4.60
C SER A 257 4.75 14.76 5.49
N LEU A 258 5.27 13.56 5.26
CA LEU A 258 4.99 12.37 6.06
C LEU A 258 6.07 12.24 7.14
N GLN A 259 5.64 12.32 8.40
CA GLN A 259 6.53 12.21 9.54
C GLN A 259 6.24 10.97 10.36
N PHE A 260 7.29 10.32 10.83
CA PHE A 260 7.22 9.29 11.84
C PHE A 260 7.99 9.74 13.08
N SER A 261 7.37 9.67 14.26
CA SER A 261 8.01 10.07 15.52
C SER A 261 8.66 11.47 15.46
N ARG A 262 7.94 12.45 14.88
CA ARG A 262 8.37 13.87 14.70
C ARG A 262 9.55 14.08 13.73
N THR A 263 9.90 13.07 12.94
CA THR A 263 10.94 13.17 11.93
C THR A 263 10.33 13.03 10.54
N HIS A 264 10.64 13.94 9.62
CA HIS A 264 10.26 13.79 8.22
C HIS A 264 10.97 12.59 7.58
N ILE A 265 10.16 11.68 7.05
CA ILE A 265 10.58 10.44 6.40
C ILE A 265 10.44 10.58 4.88
N CYS A 266 9.27 11.01 4.40
CA CYS A 266 8.94 11.03 2.98
C CYS A 266 8.03 12.20 2.61
N GLY A 267 8.01 12.51 1.31
CA GLY A 267 6.96 13.30 0.70
C GLY A 267 5.69 12.50 0.42
N GLY A 268 4.63 13.21 0.06
CA GLY A 268 3.40 12.64 -0.47
C GLY A 268 2.64 13.68 -1.28
N THR A 269 1.57 13.25 -1.92
CA THR A 269 0.68 14.10 -2.71
C THR A 269 -0.75 13.93 -2.21
N LEU A 270 -1.39 15.03 -1.82
CA LEU A 270 -2.82 15.04 -1.54
C LEU A 270 -3.57 14.81 -2.86
N ILE A 271 -4.34 13.73 -2.96
CA ILE A 271 -5.14 13.38 -4.15
C ILE A 271 -6.64 13.54 -3.88
N ASP A 272 -7.02 13.62 -2.60
CA ASP A 272 -8.37 13.87 -2.12
C ASP A 272 -8.30 14.48 -0.71
N ALA A 273 -9.38 15.08 -0.22
CA ALA A 273 -9.45 15.64 1.14
C ALA A 273 -9.05 14.62 2.23
N GLN A 274 -9.24 13.31 2.03
CA GLN A 274 -8.88 12.28 3.01
C GLN A 274 -7.78 11.30 2.51
N TRP A 275 -7.25 11.48 1.30
CA TRP A 275 -6.32 10.51 0.70
C TRP A 275 -5.02 11.14 0.22
N ILE A 276 -3.92 10.48 0.56
CA ILE A 276 -2.57 10.84 0.19
C ILE A 276 -1.95 9.69 -0.60
N LEU A 277 -1.37 10.03 -1.74
CA LEU A 277 -0.54 9.16 -2.54
C LEU A 277 0.93 9.33 -2.14
N THR A 278 1.63 8.21 -1.97
CA THR A 278 3.07 8.20 -1.65
C THR A 278 3.71 6.91 -2.15
N ALA A 279 5.00 6.73 -1.87
CA ALA A 279 5.75 5.54 -2.23
C ALA A 279 5.58 4.44 -1.17
N ALA A 280 5.67 3.18 -1.60
CA ALA A 280 5.61 2.03 -0.71
C ALA A 280 6.85 1.94 0.18
N HIS A 281 8.04 2.23 -0.35
CA HIS A 281 9.31 2.13 0.37
C HIS A 281 9.36 3.02 1.62
N CYS A 282 8.57 4.11 1.66
CA CYS A 282 8.47 5.01 2.80
C CYS A 282 8.09 4.31 4.12
N PHE A 283 7.44 3.15 4.03
CA PHE A 283 6.97 2.38 5.18
C PHE A 283 7.88 1.20 5.56
N PHE A 284 8.95 0.95 4.80
CA PHE A 284 9.93 -0.11 5.08
C PHE A 284 11.16 0.41 5.83
N ILE A 285 11.32 1.73 5.92
CA ILE A 285 12.40 2.40 6.67
C ILE A 285 12.25 2.16 8.18
N THR A 286 11.03 2.02 8.68
CA THR A 286 10.74 1.79 10.10
C THR A 286 10.45 0.32 10.37
N ARG A 287 11.24 -0.32 11.25
CA ARG A 287 10.99 -1.70 11.70
C ARG A 287 9.67 -1.85 12.47
N GLU A 288 9.18 -0.75 13.02
CA GLU A 288 7.93 -0.70 13.79
C GLU A 288 6.78 -0.22 12.92
N LYS A 289 5.73 -1.02 12.93
CA LYS A 289 4.56 -0.93 12.06
C LYS A 289 3.40 -0.25 12.80
N ILE A 290 3.68 0.91 13.40
CA ILE A 290 2.78 1.61 14.34
C ILE A 290 2.11 2.78 13.64
N LEU A 291 0.79 2.75 13.50
CA LEU A 291 0.03 3.82 12.85
C LEU A 291 0.06 5.12 13.65
N GLU A 292 0.02 5.05 14.98
CA GLU A 292 0.00 6.23 15.86
C GLU A 292 1.28 7.06 15.76
N GLY A 293 2.38 6.46 15.31
CA GLY A 293 3.65 7.15 15.09
C GLY A 293 3.65 8.04 13.85
N TRP A 294 2.71 7.84 12.92
CA TRP A 294 2.62 8.61 11.68
C TRP A 294 1.81 9.89 11.85
N LYS A 295 2.35 10.99 11.35
CA LYS A 295 1.71 12.30 11.26
C LYS A 295 1.87 12.87 9.87
N VAL A 296 0.80 13.52 9.40
CA VAL A 296 0.74 14.13 8.08
C VAL A 296 0.65 15.65 8.24
N TYR A 297 1.49 16.36 7.50
CA TYR A 297 1.46 17.82 7.43
C TYR A 297 1.24 18.26 5.98
N VAL A 298 0.30 19.19 5.79
CA VAL A 298 -0.10 19.75 4.50
C VAL A 298 -0.27 21.26 4.64
N GLY A 299 -0.10 22.02 3.56
CA GLY A 299 -0.27 23.48 3.58
C GLY A 299 0.86 24.24 4.27
N THR A 300 2.06 23.67 4.30
CA THR A 300 3.28 24.34 4.77
C THR A 300 4.43 24.11 3.81
N ASN A 301 5.31 25.10 3.66
CA ASN A 301 6.61 25.01 2.99
C ASN A 301 7.78 24.99 3.98
N ASP A 302 7.52 25.10 5.29
CA ASP A 302 8.50 25.11 6.37
C ASP A 302 8.22 24.00 7.39
N LEU A 303 9.18 23.10 7.58
CA LEU A 303 9.07 22.00 8.55
C LEU A 303 9.44 22.41 9.99
N HIS A 304 9.90 23.64 10.23
CA HIS A 304 10.11 24.18 11.57
C HIS A 304 8.82 24.70 12.20
N HIS A 305 7.95 25.31 11.40
CA HIS A 305 6.64 25.83 11.82
C HIS A 305 5.53 24.96 11.24
N LEU A 306 5.29 23.83 11.90
CA LEU A 306 4.32 22.86 11.43
C LEU A 306 2.88 23.29 11.76
N PRO A 307 1.93 23.16 10.82
CA PRO A 307 0.51 23.33 11.09
C PRO A 307 -0.03 22.15 11.93
N GLU A 308 -1.34 22.16 12.20
CA GLU A 308 -2.00 21.03 12.84
C GLU A 308 -1.78 19.74 12.01
N SER A 309 -1.30 18.69 12.68
CA SER A 309 -1.06 17.40 12.04
C SER A 309 -2.36 16.65 11.81
N ALA A 310 -2.52 16.05 10.63
CA ALA A 310 -3.57 15.07 10.41
C ALA A 310 -3.16 13.68 10.90
N SER A 311 -4.09 12.99 11.56
CA SER A 311 -3.94 11.60 12.01
C SER A 311 -4.23 10.62 10.88
N VAL A 312 -3.54 9.47 10.91
CA VAL A 312 -3.65 8.41 9.92
C VAL A 312 -4.60 7.33 10.42
N ALA A 313 -5.57 6.93 9.59
CA ALA A 313 -6.44 5.79 9.86
C ALA A 313 -5.93 4.49 9.25
N GLN A 314 -5.30 4.57 8.06
CA GLN A 314 -4.87 3.39 7.33
C GLN A 314 -3.71 3.71 6.40
N ILE A 315 -2.81 2.74 6.23
CA ILE A 315 -1.77 2.75 5.19
C ILE A 315 -1.97 1.49 4.35
N ILE A 316 -2.05 1.66 3.03
CA ILE A 316 -2.33 0.64 2.04
C ILE A 316 -1.16 0.60 1.07
N ILE A 317 -0.34 -0.45 1.16
CA ILE A 317 0.80 -0.69 0.29
C ILE A 317 0.38 -1.67 -0.80
N ASN A 318 0.78 -1.36 -2.03
CA ASN A 318 0.55 -2.23 -3.18
C ASN A 318 1.02 -3.67 -2.89
N SER A 319 0.15 -4.65 -3.13
CA SER A 319 0.43 -6.06 -2.86
C SER A 319 1.54 -6.66 -3.76
N ASN A 320 1.92 -6.01 -4.83
CA ASN A 320 3.02 -6.42 -5.71
C ASN A 320 4.37 -5.79 -5.33
N TYR A 321 4.39 -4.81 -4.41
CA TYR A 321 5.65 -4.22 -3.96
C TYR A 321 6.54 -5.24 -3.24
N SER A 322 7.82 -5.19 -3.58
CA SER A 322 8.92 -5.91 -2.96
C SER A 322 10.15 -4.99 -2.88
N ASP A 323 10.75 -4.93 -1.70
CA ASP A 323 11.91 -4.08 -1.39
C ASP A 323 13.17 -4.46 -2.20
N ASP A 324 13.19 -5.67 -2.80
CA ASP A 324 14.32 -6.16 -3.57
C ASP A 324 14.29 -5.69 -5.04
N GLN A 325 13.11 -5.36 -5.57
CA GLN A 325 12.92 -5.06 -7.00
C GLN A 325 12.55 -3.59 -7.28
N ASP A 326 12.19 -2.82 -6.24
CA ASP A 326 11.68 -1.44 -6.35
C ASP A 326 10.50 -1.26 -7.33
N ASP A 327 9.85 -2.36 -7.75
CA ASP A 327 8.72 -2.34 -8.66
C ASP A 327 7.40 -2.20 -7.87
N TYR A 328 6.40 -1.58 -8.49
CA TYR A 328 5.12 -1.24 -7.85
C TYR A 328 5.26 -0.39 -6.58
N ASP A 329 6.22 0.54 -6.55
CA ASP A 329 6.50 1.45 -5.42
C ASP A 329 5.44 2.54 -5.24
N ILE A 330 4.24 2.12 -4.82
CA ILE A 330 3.07 2.97 -4.64
C ILE A 330 2.28 2.54 -3.41
N ALA A 331 1.82 3.54 -2.65
CA ALA A 331 1.00 3.34 -1.47
C ALA A 331 0.03 4.49 -1.27
N LEU A 332 -1.08 4.19 -0.59
CA LEU A 332 -2.09 5.14 -0.18
C LEU A 332 -2.11 5.27 1.34
N MET A 333 -2.26 6.49 1.81
CA MET A 333 -2.49 6.79 3.22
C MET A 333 -3.85 7.47 3.37
N ARG A 334 -4.73 6.86 4.17
CA ARG A 334 -6.05 7.39 4.49
C ARG A 334 -5.99 8.14 5.82
N LEU A 335 -6.41 9.40 5.80
CA LEU A 335 -6.52 10.22 7.01
C LEU A 335 -7.72 9.79 7.86
N SER A 336 -7.65 9.98 9.17
CA SER A 336 -8.77 9.68 10.09
C SER A 336 -9.97 10.61 9.88
N LYS A 337 -9.73 11.84 9.42
CA LYS A 337 -10.75 12.83 9.08
C LYS A 337 -10.36 13.54 7.78
N PRO A 338 -11.32 13.96 6.94
CA PRO A 338 -11.02 14.76 5.75
C PRO A 338 -10.47 16.13 6.15
N LEU A 339 -9.50 16.62 5.38
CA LEU A 339 -8.95 17.97 5.48
C LEU A 339 -9.93 19.01 4.95
N THR A 340 -9.87 20.22 5.51
CA THR A 340 -10.57 21.38 4.98
C THR A 340 -9.79 21.93 3.79
N LEU A 341 -10.35 21.81 2.58
CA LEU A 341 -9.71 22.32 1.36
C LEU A 341 -9.66 23.86 1.37
N SER A 342 -8.55 24.41 0.90
CA SER A 342 -8.27 25.84 0.85
C SER A 342 -7.25 26.14 -0.25
N ALA A 343 -6.89 27.41 -0.46
CA ALA A 343 -5.82 27.78 -1.40
C ALA A 343 -4.45 27.16 -1.07
N HIS A 344 -4.24 26.73 0.18
CA HIS A 344 -2.97 26.17 0.68
C HIS A 344 -3.01 24.64 0.78
N VAL A 345 -4.22 24.06 0.81
CA VAL A 345 -4.46 22.62 0.99
C VAL A 345 -5.46 22.19 -0.08
N HIS A 346 -4.94 21.62 -1.16
CA HIS A 346 -5.75 21.36 -2.35
C HIS A 346 -5.20 20.15 -3.12
N PRO A 347 -6.05 19.24 -3.63
CA PRO A 347 -5.57 17.99 -4.23
C PRO A 347 -4.95 18.18 -5.62
N ALA A 348 -3.98 17.34 -5.95
CA ALA A 348 -3.44 17.18 -7.31
C ALA A 348 -4.38 16.32 -8.17
N CYS A 349 -4.38 16.56 -9.49
CA CYS A 349 -5.05 15.66 -10.42
C CYS A 349 -4.22 14.41 -10.68
N LEU A 350 -4.89 13.27 -10.83
CA LEU A 350 -4.29 12.06 -11.37
C LEU A 350 -4.40 12.04 -12.90
N PRO A 351 -3.43 11.45 -13.61
CA PRO A 351 -3.51 11.31 -15.05
C PRO A 351 -4.69 10.42 -15.44
N MET A 352 -5.33 10.75 -16.57
CA MET A 352 -6.36 9.88 -17.15
C MET A 352 -5.72 8.63 -17.77
N HIS A 353 -6.51 7.57 -17.92
CA HIS A 353 -6.02 6.34 -18.52
C HIS A 353 -5.51 6.58 -19.94
N GLY A 354 -4.29 6.09 -20.23
CA GLY A 354 -3.66 6.23 -21.54
C GLY A 354 -3.18 7.65 -21.86
N GLN A 355 -3.29 8.58 -20.90
CA GLN A 355 -2.60 9.86 -20.99
C GLN A 355 -1.10 9.56 -21.01
N THR A 356 -0.43 10.06 -22.04
CA THR A 356 1.03 9.99 -22.17
C THR A 356 1.58 11.39 -22.05
N PHE A 357 2.78 11.49 -21.47
CA PHE A 357 3.51 12.74 -21.37
C PHE A 357 4.62 12.69 -22.41
N GLY A 358 4.68 13.72 -23.27
CA GLY A 358 5.66 13.79 -24.34
C GLY A 358 7.10 13.81 -23.80
N LEU A 359 8.02 13.31 -24.62
CA LEU A 359 9.44 13.50 -24.35
C LEU A 359 9.74 15.00 -24.34
N ASN A 360 10.54 15.45 -23.37
CA ASN A 360 10.90 16.86 -23.14
C ASN A 360 9.77 17.77 -22.63
N GLU A 361 8.66 17.22 -22.14
CA GLU A 361 7.72 18.03 -21.34
C GLU A 361 8.38 18.49 -20.05
N ILE A 362 8.16 19.77 -19.70
CA ILE A 362 8.69 20.36 -18.48
C ILE A 362 7.78 19.95 -17.32
N CYS A 363 8.32 19.16 -16.39
CA CYS A 363 7.68 18.82 -15.13
C CYS A 363 8.33 19.56 -13.96
N TRP A 364 7.65 19.56 -12.81
CA TRP A 364 8.19 20.03 -11.54
C TRP A 364 8.37 18.86 -10.58
N ILE A 365 9.40 18.93 -9.73
CA ILE A 365 9.64 17.98 -8.65
C ILE A 365 9.72 18.80 -7.37
N THR A 366 8.88 18.45 -6.40
CA THR A 366 8.74 19.21 -5.17
C THR A 366 9.01 18.35 -3.96
N GLY A 367 9.64 18.90 -2.92
CA GLY A 367 9.87 18.16 -1.68
C GLY A 367 10.69 18.91 -0.63
N PHE A 368 10.84 18.27 0.53
CA PHE A 368 11.60 18.77 1.69
C PHE A 368 12.97 18.10 1.83
N GLY A 369 13.55 17.69 0.69
CA GLY A 369 14.85 17.00 0.64
C GLY A 369 16.00 17.91 1.06
N LYS A 370 17.09 17.31 1.56
CA LYS A 370 18.31 18.05 1.90
C LYS A 370 19.00 18.53 0.61
N THR A 371 19.40 19.80 0.56
CA THR A 371 20.17 20.38 -0.55
C THR A 371 21.68 20.25 -0.39
N LYS A 372 22.15 19.96 0.83
CA LYS A 372 23.55 19.69 1.17
C LYS A 372 23.63 18.64 2.26
N GLU A 373 24.69 17.81 2.26
CA GLU A 373 24.92 16.80 3.30
C GLU A 373 25.03 17.40 4.72
N THR A 374 25.45 18.66 4.83
CA THR A 374 25.71 19.37 6.08
C THR A 374 24.57 20.26 6.59
N ASP A 375 23.51 20.48 5.80
CA ASP A 375 22.42 21.36 6.23
C ASP A 375 21.40 20.60 7.10
N GLY A 376 21.14 21.16 8.28
CA GLY A 376 20.04 20.74 9.16
C GLY A 376 18.69 21.35 8.76
N GLU A 377 18.68 22.32 7.84
CA GLU A 377 17.50 23.02 7.34
C GLU A 377 16.77 22.18 6.29
N ARG A 378 15.44 22.00 6.47
CA ARG A 378 14.58 21.30 5.51
C ARG A 378 13.43 22.22 5.11
N GLN A 379 13.60 22.89 3.98
CA GLN A 379 12.60 23.75 3.37
C GLN A 379 12.05 23.09 2.10
N MET A 380 10.85 23.49 1.66
CA MET A 380 10.29 23.01 0.41
C MET A 380 10.98 23.65 -0.80
N LEU A 381 11.35 22.81 -1.77
CA LEU A 381 12.04 23.21 -3.00
C LEU A 381 11.26 22.74 -4.23
N ASP A 382 11.40 23.46 -5.34
CA ASP A 382 10.73 23.16 -6.61
C ASP A 382 11.51 23.48 -7.90
#